data_AF-A0ABD6I446-F1
#
_entry.id   AF-A0ABD6I446-F1
#
_cell.length_a   1.000
_cell.length_b   1.000
_cell.length_c   1.000
_cell.angle_alpha   90.00
_cell.angle_beta   90.00
_cell.angle_gamma   90.00
#
_symmetry.space_group_name_H-M   'P 1'
#
loop_
_entity.id
_entity.type
_entity.pdbx_description
1 polymer ?
#
loop_
_entity_poly.entity_id
_entity_poly.type
_entity_poly.pdbx_seq_one_letter_code
_entity_poly.pdbx_strand_id
1 'polypeptide(L)'
;MNKIIVDTSNLNTISECLEQLANAELAQVNIETQLALYAGNKTWRKTAEFALRTVKHKRRIVTARLAVLRQQEKETNMRISQLHNDYLVKELKKIVTPSSFERCIRLADQAIESSSGDGM
;
A
#
# COMPACT_ATOMS: atom_id res chain seq x y z
N MET A 1 21.72 -15.82 17.96
CA MET A 1 21.40 -14.76 16.98
C MET A 1 20.22 -15.22 16.15
N ASN A 2 19.03 -14.62 16.33
CA ASN A 2 17.90 -14.91 15.45
C ASN A 2 18.26 -14.39 14.05
N LYS A 3 18.37 -15.31 13.10
CA LYS A 3 18.66 -15.01 11.72
C LYS A 3 17.40 -14.38 11.14
N ILE A 4 17.35 -13.05 11.08
CA ILE A 4 16.25 -12.34 10.43
C ILE A 4 16.36 -12.65 8.93
N ILE A 5 15.42 -13.44 8.42
CA ILE A 5 15.35 -13.80 7.01
C ILE A 5 14.31 -12.89 6.37
N VAL A 6 14.76 -12.00 5.49
CA VAL A 6 13.86 -11.25 4.61
C VAL A 6 13.47 -12.18 3.47
N ASP A 7 12.22 -12.61 3.44
CA ASP A 7 11.66 -13.41 2.36
C ASP A 7 10.96 -12.50 1.35
N THR A 8 11.22 -12.73 0.06
CA THR A 8 10.63 -11.99 -1.05
C THR A 8 9.86 -12.89 -2.00
N SER A 9 9.74 -14.19 -1.68
CA SER A 9 9.07 -15.17 -2.54
C SER A 9 7.55 -15.14 -2.39
N ASN A 10 7.03 -14.87 -1.19
CA ASN A 10 5.61 -14.83 -0.88
C ASN A 10 5.19 -13.46 -0.33
N LEU A 11 4.90 -12.53 -1.25
CA LEU A 11 4.45 -11.17 -0.96
C LEU A 11 3.06 -10.94 -1.58
N ASN A 12 2.07 -11.68 -1.09
CA ASN A 12 0.73 -11.73 -1.66
C ASN A 12 -0.24 -10.77 -0.97
N THR A 13 0.03 -10.45 0.29
CA THR A 13 -0.79 -9.52 1.08
C THR A 13 -0.01 -8.28 1.52
N ILE A 14 -0.75 -7.21 1.81
CA ILE A 14 -0.20 -5.99 2.40
C ILE A 14 0.48 -6.33 3.75
N SER A 15 -0.13 -7.20 4.55
CA SER A 15 0.41 -7.61 5.85
C SER A 15 1.77 -8.30 5.72
N GLU A 16 1.89 -9.28 4.81
CA GLU A 16 3.15 -9.96 4.52
C GLU A 16 4.23 -8.97 4.06
N CYS A 17 3.87 -8.01 3.20
CA CYS A 17 4.82 -6.99 2.76
C CYS A 17 5.29 -6.09 3.92
N LEU A 18 4.38 -5.69 4.81
CA LEU A 18 4.73 -4.85 5.97
C LEU A 18 5.62 -5.61 6.96
N GLU A 19 5.34 -6.89 7.21
CA GLU A 19 6.17 -7.74 8.05
C GLU A 19 7.59 -7.88 7.48
N GLN A 20 7.71 -8.16 6.17
CA GLN A 20 9.01 -8.29 5.53
C GLN A 20 9.79 -6.96 5.47
N LEU A 21 9.10 -5.82 5.38
CA LEU A 21 9.75 -4.51 5.52
C LEU A 21 10.30 -4.30 6.93
N ALA A 22 9.53 -4.62 7.97
CA ALA A 22 10.00 -4.52 9.34
C ALA A 22 11.22 -5.41 9.59
N ASN A 23 11.20 -6.64 9.08
CA ASN A 23 12.33 -7.57 9.12
C ASN A 23 13.56 -7.01 8.37
N ALA A 24 13.35 -6.39 7.20
CA ALA A 24 14.44 -5.78 6.43
C ALA A 24 15.08 -4.60 7.17
N GLU A 25 14.28 -3.73 7.81
CA GLU A 25 14.78 -2.61 8.61
C GLU A 25 15.59 -3.10 9.81
N LEU A 26 15.06 -4.06 10.58
CA LEU A 26 15.77 -4.64 11.73
C LEU A 26 17.10 -5.28 11.31
N ALA A 27 17.10 -6.02 10.20
CA ALA A 27 18.32 -6.63 9.66
C ALA A 27 19.33 -5.56 9.20
N GLN A 28 18.87 -4.49 8.54
CA GLN A 28 19.72 -3.40 8.09
C GLN A 28 20.40 -2.71 9.27
N VAL A 29 19.62 -2.30 10.28
CA VAL A 29 20.13 -1.61 11.47
C VAL A 29 21.15 -2.48 12.21
N ASN A 30 20.88 -3.78 12.34
CA ASN A 30 21.80 -4.72 13.00
C ASN A 30 23.13 -4.82 12.24
N ILE A 31 23.10 -4.97 10.91
CA ILE A 31 24.32 -5.06 10.09
C ILE A 31 25.12 -3.74 10.15
N GLU A 32 24.44 -2.59 10.02
CA GLU A 32 25.09 -1.27 10.10
C GLU A 32 25.73 -1.05 11.48
N THR A 33 25.05 -1.45 12.56
CA THR A 33 25.58 -1.39 13.93
C THR A 33 26.82 -2.27 14.09
N GLN A 34 26.79 -3.51 13.59
CA GLN A 34 27.96 -4.40 13.66
C GLN A 34 29.14 -3.86 12.85
N LEU A 35 28.90 -3.32 11.66
CA LEU A 35 29.93 -2.71 10.82
C LEU A 35 30.60 -1.50 11.48
N ALA A 36 29.84 -0.73 12.27
CA ALA A 36 30.34 0.44 13.00
C ALA A 36 31.12 0.04 14.28
N LEU A 37 30.63 -0.95 15.03
CA LEU A 37 31.19 -1.31 16.33
C LEU A 37 32.32 -2.36 16.27
N TYR A 38 32.34 -3.22 15.25
CA TYR A 38 33.26 -4.34 15.19
C TYR A 38 34.40 -4.12 14.19
N ALA A 39 35.64 -4.14 14.67
CA ALA A 39 36.84 -4.14 13.84
C ALA A 39 37.16 -5.54 13.30
N GLY A 40 36.20 -6.15 12.59
CA GLY A 40 36.36 -7.47 11.99
C GLY A 40 37.41 -7.48 10.87
N ASN A 41 37.88 -8.68 10.51
CA ASN A 41 38.83 -8.83 9.40
C ASN A 41 38.21 -8.42 8.05
N LYS A 42 39.07 -8.21 7.04
CA LYS A 42 38.66 -7.76 5.69
C LYS A 42 37.61 -8.66 5.05
N THR A 43 37.69 -9.97 5.26
CA THR A 43 36.75 -10.95 4.72
C THR A 43 35.37 -10.80 5.36
N TRP A 44 35.31 -10.71 6.70
CA TRP A 44 34.08 -10.49 7.44
C TRP A 44 33.40 -9.19 7.02
N ARG A 45 34.16 -8.09 6.91
CA ARG A 45 33.62 -6.78 6.51
C ARG A 45 33.01 -6.83 5.10
N LYS A 46 33.70 -7.44 4.12
CA LYS A 46 33.15 -7.64 2.76
C LYS A 46 31.84 -8.44 2.77
N THR A 47 31.77 -9.50 3.58
CA THR A 47 30.56 -10.33 3.71
C THR A 47 29.41 -9.54 4.34
N ALA A 48 29.67 -8.75 5.39
CA ALA A 48 28.67 -7.90 6.04
C ALA A 48 28.15 -6.80 5.09
N GLU A 49 29.03 -6.14 4.33
CA GLU A 49 28.65 -5.17 3.29
C GLU A 49 27.80 -5.81 2.18
N PHE A 50 28.14 -7.04 1.77
CA PHE A 50 27.33 -7.78 0.80
C PHE A 50 25.95 -8.13 1.34
N ALA A 51 25.86 -8.57 2.61
CA ALA A 51 24.59 -8.80 3.28
C ALA A 51 23.76 -7.51 3.36
N LEU A 52 24.39 -6.38 3.69
CA LEU A 52 23.72 -5.06 3.72
C LEU A 52 23.14 -4.68 2.37
N ARG A 53 23.91 -4.85 1.28
CA ARG A 53 23.42 -4.61 -0.09
C ARG A 53 22.23 -5.51 -0.42
N THR A 54 22.29 -6.78 -0.02
CA THR A 54 21.21 -7.74 -0.24
C THR A 54 19.94 -7.34 0.49
N VAL A 55 20.03 -6.96 1.77
CA VAL A 55 18.88 -6.48 2.56
C VAL A 55 18.26 -5.23 1.92
N LYS A 56 19.10 -4.24 1.53
CA LYS A 56 18.62 -3.02 0.86
C LYS A 56 17.92 -3.33 -0.47
N HIS A 57 18.43 -4.29 -1.24
CA HIS A 57 17.79 -4.74 -2.47
C HIS A 57 16.44 -5.41 -2.21
N LYS A 58 16.38 -6.34 -1.25
CA LYS A 58 15.13 -7.00 -0.85
C LYS A 58 14.09 -5.99 -0.36
N ARG A 59 14.48 -5.01 0.46
CA ARG A 59 13.59 -3.93 0.89
C ARG A 59 12.93 -3.21 -0.30
N ARG A 60 13.70 -2.88 -1.34
CA ARG A 60 13.17 -2.24 -2.56
C ARG A 60 12.11 -3.10 -3.25
N ILE A 61 12.34 -4.42 -3.35
CA ILE A 61 11.36 -5.36 -3.92
C ILE A 61 10.07 -5.36 -3.09
N VAL A 62 10.19 -5.47 -1.76
CA VAL A 62 9.02 -5.49 -0.87
C VAL A 62 8.24 -4.17 -0.96
N THR A 63 8.92 -3.02 -0.97
CA THR A 63 8.27 -1.71 -1.14
C THR A 63 7.52 -1.60 -2.46
N ALA A 64 8.13 -2.03 -3.57
CA ALA A 64 7.47 -2.02 -4.87
C ALA A 64 6.21 -2.89 -4.89
N ARG A 65 6.30 -4.10 -4.30
CA ARG A 65 5.15 -5.00 -4.21
C ARG A 65 4.03 -4.44 -3.32
N LEU A 66 4.38 -3.84 -2.19
CA LEU A 66 3.44 -3.16 -1.29
C LEU A 66 2.67 -2.05 -2.02
N ALA A 67 3.36 -1.24 -2.81
CA ALA A 67 2.74 -0.15 -3.57
C ALA A 67 1.68 -0.68 -4.57
N VAL A 68 2.00 -1.77 -5.27
CA VAL A 68 1.05 -2.44 -6.18
C VAL A 68 -0.18 -2.95 -5.41
N LEU A 69 0.02 -3.65 -4.29
CA LEU A 69 -1.09 -4.19 -3.51
C LEU A 69 -1.98 -3.07 -2.92
N ARG A 70 -1.39 -1.96 -2.47
CA ARG A 70 -2.13 -0.79 -1.99
C ARG A 70 -2.96 -0.14 -3.08
N GLN A 71 -2.44 -0.05 -4.30
CA GLN A 71 -3.19 0.47 -5.42
C GLN A 71 -4.37 -0.44 -5.78
N GLN A 72 -4.15 -1.77 -5.80
CA GLN A 72 -5.20 -2.75 -6.06
C GLN A 72 -6.30 -2.74 -4.98
N GLU A 73 -5.93 -2.60 -3.71
CA GLU A 73 -6.88 -2.45 -2.58
C GLU A 73 -7.73 -1.19 -2.77
N LYS A 74 -7.11 -0.05 -3.12
CA LYS A 74 -7.81 1.21 -3.38
C LYS A 74 -8.81 1.06 -4.53
N GLU A 75 -8.39 0.51 -5.67
CA GLU A 75 -9.24 0.29 -6.83
C GLU A 75 -10.42 -0.63 -6.51
N THR A 76 -10.16 -1.70 -5.76
CA THR A 76 -11.19 -2.65 -5.33
C THR A 76 -12.21 -1.97 -4.42
N ASN A 77 -11.76 -1.18 -3.45
CA ASN A 77 -12.62 -0.45 -2.53
C ASN A 77 -13.47 0.60 -3.26
N MET A 78 -12.87 1.34 -4.21
CA MET A 78 -13.60 2.29 -5.05
C MET A 78 -14.68 1.58 -5.87
N ARG A 79 -14.35 0.45 -6.51
CA ARG A 79 -15.31 -0.33 -7.30
C ARG A 79 -16.45 -0.88 -6.44
N ILE A 80 -16.15 -1.41 -5.25
CA ILE A 80 -17.18 -1.91 -4.31
C ILE A 80 -18.09 -0.77 -3.85
N SER A 81 -17.52 0.39 -3.53
CA SER A 81 -18.29 1.56 -3.10
C SER A 81 -19.20 2.08 -4.22
N GLN A 82 -18.70 2.17 -5.44
CA GLN A 82 -19.51 2.53 -6.62
C GLN A 82 -20.65 1.54 -6.83
N LEU A 83 -20.34 0.24 -6.83
CA LEU A 83 -21.34 -0.82 -7.01
C LEU A 83 -22.43 -0.77 -5.92
N HIS A 84 -22.03 -0.58 -4.66
CA HIS A 84 -22.97 -0.43 -3.55
C HIS A 84 -23.90 0.78 -3.75
N ASN A 85 -23.34 1.92 -4.16
CA ASN A 85 -24.12 3.12 -4.43
C ASN A 85 -25.09 2.93 -5.60
N ASP A 86 -24.67 2.25 -6.67
CA ASP A 86 -25.52 1.95 -7.82
C ASP A 86 -26.72 1.08 -7.41
N TYR A 87 -26.49 0.05 -6.59
CA TYR A 87 -27.57 -0.77 -6.04
C TYR A 87 -28.49 0.03 -5.13
N LEU A 88 -27.94 0.86 -4.25
CA LEU A 88 -28.72 1.73 -3.37
C LEU A 88 -29.62 2.67 -4.17
N VAL A 89 -29.09 3.33 -5.20
CA VAL A 89 -29.86 4.21 -6.09
C VAL A 89 -30.97 3.43 -6.81
N LYS A 90 -30.66 2.21 -7.29
CA LYS A 90 -31.66 1.34 -7.93
C LYS A 90 -32.80 0.97 -6.99
N GLU A 91 -32.51 0.64 -5.74
CA GLU A 91 -33.55 0.33 -4.75
C GLU A 91 -34.34 1.57 -4.32
N LEU A 92 -33.67 2.71 -4.12
CA LEU A 92 -34.34 3.98 -3.78
C LEU A 92 -35.33 4.40 -4.87
N LYS A 93 -34.99 4.26 -6.15
CA LYS A 93 -35.88 4.56 -7.28
C LYS A 93 -37.22 3.82 -7.23
N LYS A 94 -37.29 2.66 -6.58
CA LYS A 94 -38.53 1.88 -6.44
C LYS A 94 -39.45 2.44 -5.36
N ILE A 95 -38.90 3.20 -4.42
CA ILE A 95 -39.61 3.67 -3.21
C ILE A 95 -40.00 5.14 -3.34
N VAL A 96 -39.12 5.97 -3.91
CA VAL A 96 -39.34 7.42 -4.00
C VAL A 96 -40.19 7.81 -5.20
N THR A 97 -40.85 8.96 -5.13
CA THR A 97 -41.57 9.50 -6.29
C THR A 97 -40.60 9.93 -7.40
N PRO A 98 -40.98 9.80 -8.69
CA PRO A 98 -40.12 10.21 -9.80
C PRO A 98 -39.65 11.66 -9.71
N SER A 99 -40.55 12.58 -9.33
CA SER A 99 -40.24 14.02 -9.19
C SER A 99 -39.19 14.31 -8.11
N SER A 100 -39.24 13.58 -6.99
CA SER A 100 -38.25 13.71 -5.93
C SER A 100 -36.89 13.19 -6.38
N PHE A 101 -36.87 12.06 -7.10
CA PHE A 101 -35.65 11.49 -7.63
C PHE A 101 -34.97 12.41 -8.66
N GLU A 102 -35.73 12.96 -9.60
CA GLU A 102 -35.22 13.92 -10.59
C GLU A 102 -34.66 15.18 -9.93
N ARG A 103 -35.30 15.68 -8.87
CA ARG A 103 -34.76 16.80 -8.09
C ARG A 103 -33.41 16.44 -7.48
N CYS A 104 -33.26 15.25 -6.92
CA CYS A 104 -31.98 14.78 -6.38
C CYS A 104 -30.88 14.71 -7.44
N ILE A 105 -31.19 14.26 -8.66
CA ILE A 105 -30.22 14.26 -9.78
C ILE A 105 -29.74 15.69 -10.06
N ARG A 106 -30.67 16.64 -10.26
CA ARG A 106 -30.31 18.04 -10.53
C ARG A 106 -29.42 18.65 -9.44
N LEU A 107 -29.71 18.35 -8.18
CA LEU A 107 -28.90 18.84 -7.05
C LEU A 107 -27.52 18.18 -7.02
N ALA A 108 -27.41 16.90 -7.38
CA ALA A 108 -26.13 16.21 -7.47
C ALA A 108 -25.27 16.77 -8.60
N ASP A 109 -25.85 17.01 -9.78
CA ASP A 109 -25.14 17.59 -10.93
C ASP A 109 -24.60 18.99 -10.58
N GLN A 110 -25.42 19.84 -9.96
CA GLN A 110 -25.00 21.17 -9.49
C GLN A 110 -23.85 21.11 -8.48
N ALA A 111 -23.85 20.11 -7.59
CA ALA A 111 -22.78 19.92 -6.62
C ALA A 111 -21.47 19.43 -7.28
N ILE A 112 -21.56 18.61 -8.34
CA ILE A 112 -20.39 18.16 -9.10
C ILE A 112 -19.78 19.35 -9.85
N GLU A 113 -20.61 20.14 -10.52
CA GLU A 113 -20.17 21.34 -11.24
C GLU A 113 -19.48 22.35 -10.32
N SER A 114 -20.03 22.59 -9.11
CA SER A 114 -19.41 23.51 -8.15
C SER A 114 -18.10 22.97 -7.57
N SER A 115 -17.99 21.66 -7.32
CA SER A 115 -16.75 21.05 -6.83
C SER A 115 -15.62 21.00 -7.86
N SER A 116 -15.97 21.06 -9.16
CA SER A 116 -15.01 21.02 -10.27
C SER A 116 -14.47 22.42 -10.65
N GLY A 117 -15.14 23.49 -10.20
CA GLY A 117 -14.76 24.88 -10.49
C GLY A 117 -13.76 25.51 -9.51
N ASP A 118 -13.55 24.90 -8.34
CA ASP A 118 -12.70 25.44 -7.26
C ASP A 118 -11.20 25.03 -7.37
N GLY A 119 -10.82 24.44 -8.51
CA GLY A 119 -9.47 23.94 -8.80
C GLY A 119 -8.71 24.67 -9.91
N MET A 120 -9.18 25.85 -10.34
CA MET A 120 -8.51 26.73 -11.33
C MET A 120 -7.99 28.01 -10.70
#